data_AF-A0A4V1UQZ9-F1
#
_entry.id   AF-A0A4V1UQZ9-F1
#
_cell.length_a   1.000
_cell.length_b   1.000
_cell.length_c   1.000
_cell.angle_alpha   90.00
_cell.angle_beta   90.00
_cell.angle_gamma   90.00
#
_symmetry.space_group_name_H-M   'P 1'
#
loop_
_entity.id
_entity.type
_entity.pdbx_description
1 polymer ?
#
loop_
_entity_poly.entity_id
_entity_poly.type
_entity_poly.pdbx_seq_one_letter_code
_entity_poly.pdbx_strand_id
1 'polypeptide(L)'
;MAVMHDEDRNEQTSPHYHPIGIFFHWLMATMVFTQLWWGWRTSSLMAGFEKSDAYVVHAQIGAAILMVAFLRLGWRMIAPFVAPQLEKAEDLPGWQRIAAEAVHWGLYALLIALPVSGLLMIGATAPETMERAVGFSGFRDLDLETRARLEHFMERAHFVMIWGMLALLGMHIGAALKHYFIDRDDVLARMIPWLGRDRPEPAGSAARKARTANATR
;
A
#
# COMPACT_ATOMS: atom_id res chain seq x y z
N MET A 1 -50.83 -6.80 -31.57
CA MET A 1 -50.98 -7.10 -30.13
C MET A 1 -49.61 -7.50 -29.62
N ALA A 2 -48.92 -6.56 -28.99
CA ALA A 2 -47.57 -6.73 -28.45
C ALA A 2 -47.64 -7.41 -27.07
N VAL A 3 -46.68 -8.28 -26.75
CA VAL A 3 -45.83 -8.22 -25.53
C VAL A 3 -44.63 -9.15 -25.77
N MET A 4 -43.45 -8.56 -25.93
CA MET A 4 -42.15 -9.18 -25.70
C MET A 4 -41.98 -9.35 -24.18
N HIS A 5 -41.52 -10.52 -23.71
CA HIS A 5 -40.91 -10.63 -22.39
C HIS A 5 -39.42 -10.29 -22.52
N ASP A 6 -39.08 -9.14 -21.92
CA ASP A 6 -37.75 -8.61 -21.69
C ASP A 6 -37.27 -9.16 -20.33
N GLU A 7 -36.65 -10.34 -20.33
CA GLU A 7 -36.04 -10.95 -19.13
C GLU A 7 -34.50 -10.95 -19.19
N ASP A 8 -33.89 -10.03 -19.96
CA ASP A 8 -32.43 -10.02 -20.16
C ASP A 8 -31.79 -8.66 -19.86
N ARG A 9 -32.33 -7.95 -18.87
CA ARG A 9 -31.74 -6.71 -18.36
C ARG A 9 -31.46 -6.84 -16.88
N ASN A 10 -30.17 -6.90 -16.56
CA ASN A 10 -29.52 -6.27 -15.40
C ASN A 10 -28.77 -7.20 -14.44
N GLU A 11 -27.73 -7.86 -14.94
CA GLU A 11 -26.57 -8.26 -14.12
C GLU A 11 -25.27 -7.69 -14.70
N GLN A 12 -25.25 -6.40 -15.03
CA GLN A 12 -23.99 -5.67 -15.13
C GLN A 12 -23.52 -5.35 -13.71
N THR A 13 -22.99 -6.36 -13.01
CA THR A 13 -22.25 -6.16 -11.76
C THR A 13 -21.12 -5.19 -12.08
N SER A 14 -21.20 -3.97 -11.56
CA SER A 14 -20.08 -3.02 -11.61
C SER A 14 -18.84 -3.74 -11.06
N PRO A 15 -17.63 -3.53 -11.62
CA PRO A 15 -16.42 -4.19 -11.13
C PRO A 15 -16.11 -3.68 -9.72
N HIS A 16 -16.72 -4.30 -8.72
CA HIS A 16 -16.45 -4.06 -7.32
C HIS A 16 -15.09 -4.67 -7.02
N TYR A 17 -14.23 -3.88 -6.38
CA TYR A 17 -12.97 -4.38 -5.85
C TYR A 17 -13.27 -5.60 -4.97
N HIS A 18 -12.51 -6.67 -5.14
CA HIS A 18 -12.70 -7.87 -4.34
C HIS A 18 -12.51 -7.53 -2.85
N PRO A 19 -13.45 -7.89 -1.94
CA PRO A 19 -13.42 -7.48 -0.53
C PRO A 19 -12.10 -7.79 0.18
N ILE A 20 -11.46 -8.90 -0.20
CA ILE A 20 -10.13 -9.32 0.27
C ILE A 20 -9.05 -8.27 -0.07
N GLY A 21 -9.07 -7.69 -1.26
CA GLY A 21 -8.09 -6.67 -1.68
C GLY A 21 -8.22 -5.37 -0.88
N ILE A 22 -9.45 -4.98 -0.54
CA ILE A 22 -9.76 -3.84 0.32
C ILE A 22 -9.25 -4.11 1.74
N PHE A 23 -9.55 -5.30 2.29
CA PHE A 23 -9.05 -5.71 3.60
C PHE A 23 -7.52 -5.65 3.68
N PHE A 24 -6.80 -6.25 2.74
CA PHE A 24 -5.34 -6.20 2.72
C PHE A 24 -4.80 -4.77 2.57
N HIS A 25 -5.49 -3.90 1.82
CA HIS A 25 -5.07 -2.51 1.70
C HIS A 25 -5.16 -1.78 3.05
N TRP A 26 -6.30 -1.86 3.73
CA TRP A 26 -6.50 -1.19 5.03
C TRP A 26 -5.68 -1.80 6.16
N LEU A 27 -5.48 -3.12 6.13
CA LEU A 27 -4.56 -3.80 7.04
C LEU A 27 -3.15 -3.23 6.88
N MET A 28 -2.64 -3.18 5.64
CA MET A 28 -1.32 -2.61 5.35
C MET A 28 -1.22 -1.14 5.73
N ALA A 29 -2.23 -0.32 5.40
CA ALA A 29 -2.25 1.09 5.75
C ALA A 29 -2.15 1.28 7.27
N THR A 30 -2.95 0.53 8.04
CA THR A 30 -2.95 0.58 9.51
C THR A 30 -1.58 0.18 10.08
N MET A 31 -0.99 -0.90 9.56
CA MET A 31 0.34 -1.34 9.98
C MET A 31 1.41 -0.30 9.67
N VAL A 32 1.38 0.32 8.49
CA VAL A 32 2.32 1.38 8.10
C VAL A 32 2.23 2.60 9.02
N PHE A 33 1.03 3.11 9.30
CA PHE A 33 0.88 4.24 10.23
C PHE A 33 1.37 3.90 11.64
N THR A 34 1.08 2.68 12.10
CA THR A 34 1.57 2.16 13.38
C THR A 34 3.10 2.09 13.38
N GLN A 35 3.71 1.61 12.29
CA GLN A 35 5.17 1.53 12.12
C GLN A 35 5.83 2.91 12.14
N LEU A 36 5.25 3.90 11.46
CA LEU A 36 5.75 5.28 11.45
C LEU A 36 5.71 5.88 12.86
N TRP A 37 4.63 5.65 13.61
CA TRP A 37 4.54 6.07 15.00
C TRP A 37 5.61 5.42 15.87
N TRP A 38 5.80 4.10 15.76
CA TRP A 38 6.85 3.38 16.49
C TRP A 38 8.26 3.84 16.09
N GLY A 39 8.50 4.15 14.82
CA GLY A 39 9.79 4.67 14.35
C GLY A 39 10.11 6.06 14.92
N TRP A 40 9.09 6.91 15.06
CA TRP A 40 9.24 8.16 15.78
C TRP A 40 9.46 7.92 17.29
N ARG A 41 8.74 6.96 17.89
CA ARG A 41 8.89 6.61 19.31
C ARG A 41 10.30 6.12 19.63
N THR A 42 10.90 5.24 18.83
CA THR A 42 12.27 4.75 19.06
C THR A 42 13.31 5.85 18.93
N SER A 43 13.12 6.80 18.00
CA SER A 43 14.04 7.94 17.84
C SER A 43 13.93 8.96 18.97
N SER A 44 12.76 9.11 19.59
CA SER A 44 12.54 10.01 20.74
C SER A 44 13.12 9.53 22.07
N LEU A 45 13.50 8.25 22.17
CA LEU A 45 13.98 7.65 23.42
C LEU A 45 15.49 7.81 23.62
N MET A 46 15.88 8.04 24.88
CA MET A 46 17.28 7.96 25.30
C MET A 46 17.77 6.51 25.32
N ALA A 47 19.09 6.31 25.26
CA ALA A 47 19.67 4.98 25.35
C ALA A 47 19.31 4.30 26.68
N GLY A 48 18.85 3.05 26.62
CA GLY A 48 18.41 2.28 27.78
C GLY A 48 17.44 1.16 27.41
N PHE A 49 16.96 0.44 28.42
CA PHE A 49 16.05 -0.70 28.26
C PHE A 49 14.76 -0.33 27.51
N GLU A 50 14.15 0.82 27.83
CA GLU A 50 12.93 1.28 27.14
C GLU A 50 13.13 1.44 25.63
N LYS A 51 14.30 1.92 25.21
CA LYS A 51 14.63 2.09 23.79
C LYS A 51 14.81 0.74 23.12
N SER A 52 15.50 -0.21 23.76
CA SER A 52 15.65 -1.58 23.25
C SER A 52 14.28 -2.25 23.07
N ASP A 53 13.39 -2.15 24.05
CA ASP A 53 12.05 -2.73 23.96
C ASP A 53 11.20 -2.07 22.87
N ALA A 54 11.31 -0.75 22.71
CA ALA A 54 10.66 -0.05 21.60
C ALA A 54 11.20 -0.52 20.24
N TYR A 55 12.51 -0.80 20.12
CA TYR A 55 13.09 -1.38 18.90
C TYR A 55 12.61 -2.81 18.64
N VAL A 56 12.41 -3.63 19.67
CA VAL A 56 11.81 -4.97 19.52
C VAL A 56 10.43 -4.86 18.89
N VAL A 57 9.56 -4.01 19.44
CA VAL A 57 8.20 -3.84 18.90
C VAL A 57 8.22 -3.26 17.49
N HIS A 58 9.07 -2.25 17.24
CA HIS A 58 9.24 -1.67 15.91
C HIS A 58 9.72 -2.71 14.87
N ALA A 59 10.67 -3.57 15.25
CA ALA A 59 11.18 -4.63 14.37
C ALA A 59 10.12 -5.72 14.12
N GLN A 60 9.33 -6.09 15.12
CA GLN A 60 8.24 -7.07 14.99
C GLN A 60 7.14 -6.59 14.04
N ILE A 61 6.71 -5.33 14.17
CA ILE A 61 5.72 -4.75 13.26
C ILE A 61 6.30 -4.63 11.85
N GLY A 62 7.56 -4.23 11.71
CA GLY A 62 8.27 -4.21 10.42
C GLY A 62 8.32 -5.60 9.77
N ALA A 63 8.67 -6.64 10.52
CA ALA A 63 8.68 -8.02 10.04
C ALA A 63 7.27 -8.51 9.66
N ALA A 64 6.24 -8.14 10.42
CA ALA A 64 4.85 -8.44 10.07
C ALA A 64 4.42 -7.74 8.77
N ILE A 65 4.79 -6.46 8.58
CA ILE A 65 4.55 -5.74 7.32
C ILE A 65 5.22 -6.47 6.16
N LEU A 66 6.48 -6.89 6.33
CA LEU A 66 7.22 -7.62 5.30
C LEU A 66 6.50 -8.93 4.92
N MET A 67 6.05 -9.69 5.91
CA MET A 67 5.28 -10.92 5.71
C MET A 67 3.98 -10.65 4.93
N VAL A 68 3.17 -9.69 5.38
CA VAL A 68 1.90 -9.35 4.71
C VAL A 68 2.15 -8.78 3.32
N ALA A 69 3.23 -8.01 3.11
CA ALA A 69 3.63 -7.51 1.79
C ALA A 69 3.94 -8.65 0.82
N PHE A 70 4.67 -9.67 1.24
CA PHE A 70 4.92 -10.87 0.42
C PHE A 70 3.64 -11.65 0.13
N LEU A 71 2.78 -11.86 1.13
CA LEU A 71 1.47 -12.51 0.92
C LEU A 71 0.62 -11.73 -0.08
N ARG A 72 0.61 -10.41 0.02
CA ARG A 72 -0.12 -9.52 -0.90
C ARG A 72 0.45 -9.58 -2.32
N LEU A 73 1.77 -9.60 -2.46
CA LEU A 73 2.44 -9.72 -3.75
C LEU A 73 2.18 -11.09 -4.38
N GLY A 74 2.28 -12.17 -3.60
CA GLY A 74 1.95 -13.53 -4.02
C GLY A 74 0.48 -13.65 -4.44
N TRP A 75 -0.45 -13.08 -3.67
CA TRP A 75 -1.86 -13.02 -4.04
C TRP A 75 -2.09 -12.30 -5.37
N ARG A 76 -1.40 -11.17 -5.60
CA ARG A 76 -1.49 -10.44 -6.87
C ARG A 76 -0.94 -11.24 -8.05
N MET A 77 0.10 -12.05 -7.84
CA MET A 77 0.67 -12.91 -8.89
C MET A 77 -0.21 -14.12 -9.23
N ILE A 78 -0.86 -14.72 -8.22
CA ILE A 78 -1.68 -15.93 -8.39
C ILE A 78 -3.11 -15.60 -8.82
N ALA A 79 -3.64 -14.44 -8.40
CA ALA A 79 -4.98 -13.98 -8.72
C ALA A 79 -4.95 -12.65 -9.51
N PRO A 80 -4.34 -12.61 -10.72
CA PRO A 80 -4.23 -11.39 -11.51
C PRO A 80 -5.60 -10.82 -11.92
N PHE A 81 -6.64 -11.67 -12.02
CA PHE A 81 -8.03 -11.27 -12.28
C PHE A 81 -8.74 -10.62 -11.06
N VAL A 82 -8.21 -10.82 -9.85
CA VAL A 82 -8.81 -10.34 -8.59
C VAL A 82 -8.11 -9.10 -8.07
N ALA A 83 -6.82 -8.97 -8.37
CA ALA A 83 -6.11 -7.75 -8.12
C ALA A 83 -6.80 -6.66 -8.94
N PRO A 84 -7.17 -5.52 -8.32
CA PRO A 84 -7.73 -4.42 -9.05
C PRO A 84 -6.70 -4.05 -10.09
N GLN A 85 -7.00 -4.44 -11.31
CA GLN A 85 -6.24 -3.98 -12.41
C GLN A 85 -6.47 -2.47 -12.37
N LEU A 86 -5.41 -1.69 -12.58
CA LEU A 86 -5.55 -0.33 -13.10
C LEU A 86 -6.18 -0.39 -14.52
N GLU A 87 -7.01 -1.40 -14.79
CA GLU A 87 -7.77 -1.56 -16.00
C GLU A 87 -8.77 -0.43 -16.04
N LYS A 88 -8.50 0.40 -17.03
CA LYS A 88 -9.44 1.29 -17.67
C LYS A 88 -9.78 2.51 -16.85
N ALA A 89 -8.74 3.21 -16.42
CA ALA A 89 -8.78 4.65 -16.59
C ALA A 89 -8.48 5.00 -18.06
N GLU A 90 -9.38 4.62 -18.96
CA GLU A 90 -9.34 5.07 -20.36
C GLU A 90 -9.54 6.61 -20.44
N ASP A 91 -9.96 7.24 -19.34
CA ASP A 91 -10.24 8.68 -19.20
C ASP A 91 -9.13 9.49 -18.45
N LEU A 92 -8.02 8.88 -17.99
CA LEU A 92 -6.93 9.64 -17.33
C LEU A 92 -5.90 10.15 -18.36
N PRO A 93 -5.43 11.40 -18.26
CA PRO A 93 -4.25 11.87 -18.99
C PRO A 93 -3.06 10.92 -18.79
N GLY A 94 -2.34 10.58 -19.87
CA GLY A 94 -1.27 9.57 -19.82
C GLY A 94 -0.22 9.79 -18.74
N TRP A 95 0.09 11.05 -18.40
CA TRP A 95 1.03 11.38 -17.32
C TRP A 95 0.49 11.02 -15.92
N GLN A 96 -0.82 11.13 -15.67
CA GLN A 96 -1.44 10.77 -14.39
C GLN A 96 -1.39 9.26 -14.18
N ARG A 97 -1.58 8.48 -15.25
CA ARG A 97 -1.45 7.03 -15.20
C ARG A 97 -0.02 6.60 -14.85
N ILE A 98 0.99 7.17 -15.53
CA ILE A 98 2.40 6.87 -15.25
C ILE A 98 2.76 7.25 -13.81
N ALA A 99 2.32 8.42 -13.35
CA ALA A 99 2.54 8.86 -11.97
C ALA A 99 1.88 7.92 -10.95
N ALA A 100 0.63 7.51 -11.19
CA ALA A 100 -0.08 6.59 -10.31
C ALA A 100 0.62 5.23 -10.24
N GLU A 101 1.04 4.67 -11.38
CA GLU A 101 1.79 3.41 -11.43
C GLU A 101 3.14 3.54 -10.69
N ALA A 102 3.88 4.63 -10.93
CA ALA A 102 5.16 4.89 -10.27
C ALA A 102 5.02 5.01 -8.74
N VAL A 103 4.00 5.71 -8.25
CA VAL A 103 3.72 5.82 -6.81
C VAL A 103 3.39 4.46 -6.22
N HIS A 104 2.53 3.66 -6.87
CA HIS A 104 2.18 2.34 -6.36
C HIS A 104 3.39 1.40 -6.32
N TRP A 105 4.15 1.31 -7.41
CA TRP A 105 5.35 0.47 -7.46
C TRP A 105 6.43 0.95 -6.47
N GLY A 106 6.61 2.26 -6.33
CA GLY A 106 7.51 2.84 -5.33
C GLY A 106 7.10 2.48 -3.90
N LEU A 107 5.81 2.57 -3.57
CA LEU A 107 5.30 2.15 -2.27
C LEU A 107 5.51 0.65 -2.02
N TYR A 108 5.28 -0.21 -3.02
CA TYR A 108 5.58 -1.64 -2.91
C TYR A 108 7.07 -1.91 -2.64
N ALA A 109 7.96 -1.25 -3.37
CA ALA A 109 9.39 -1.38 -3.17
C ALA A 109 9.79 -0.97 -1.75
N LEU A 110 9.26 0.16 -1.25
CA LEU A 110 9.55 0.65 0.09
C LEU A 110 8.96 -0.21 1.20
N LEU A 111 7.77 -0.78 1.01
CA LEU A 111 7.15 -1.71 1.95
C LEU A 111 8.00 -2.96 2.22
N ILE A 112 8.88 -3.32 1.28
CA ILE A 112 9.82 -4.44 1.42
C ILE A 112 11.19 -3.93 1.89
N ALA A 113 11.73 -2.90 1.23
CA ALA A 113 13.09 -2.43 1.47
C ALA A 113 13.27 -1.78 2.86
N LEU A 114 12.25 -1.10 3.40
CA LEU A 114 12.31 -0.50 4.73
C LEU A 114 12.43 -1.57 5.84
N PRO A 115 11.53 -2.57 5.94
CA PRO A 115 11.70 -3.64 6.93
C PRO A 115 13.02 -4.39 6.78
N VAL A 116 13.43 -4.71 5.55
CA VAL A 116 14.68 -5.44 5.30
C VAL A 116 15.88 -4.63 5.79
N SER A 117 15.99 -3.35 5.40
CA SER A 117 17.08 -2.49 5.87
C SER A 117 17.08 -2.31 7.40
N GLY A 118 15.90 -2.18 8.03
CA GLY A 118 15.79 -2.06 9.48
C GLY A 118 16.25 -3.33 10.22
N LEU A 119 15.87 -4.51 9.72
CA LEU A 119 16.29 -5.80 10.25
C LEU A 119 17.80 -6.03 10.07
N LEU A 120 18.37 -5.63 8.93
CA LEU A 120 19.80 -5.70 8.69
C LEU A 120 20.58 -4.73 9.60
N MET A 121 20.07 -3.51 9.80
CA MET A 121 20.63 -2.52 10.70
C MET A 121 20.68 -3.04 12.14
N ILE A 122 19.54 -3.47 12.70
CA ILE A 122 19.49 -3.95 14.09
C ILE A 122 20.26 -5.26 14.27
N GLY A 123 20.29 -6.13 13.27
CA GLY A 123 21.12 -7.34 13.28
C GLY A 123 22.61 -7.03 13.37
N ALA A 124 23.05 -5.87 12.88
CA ALA A 124 24.44 -5.43 12.95
C ALA A 124 24.75 -4.70 14.28
N THR A 125 23.89 -3.77 14.70
CA THR A 125 24.11 -2.93 15.90
C THR A 125 23.81 -3.67 17.19
N ALA A 126 22.68 -4.36 17.28
CA ALA A 126 22.15 -4.96 18.50
C ALA A 126 21.57 -6.37 18.23
N PRO A 127 22.43 -7.37 17.97
CA PRO A 127 21.99 -8.72 17.60
C PRO A 127 21.08 -9.39 18.64
N GLU A 128 21.24 -9.10 19.93
CA GLU A 128 20.32 -9.51 21.00
C GLU A 128 18.91 -8.91 20.86
N THR A 129 18.80 -7.67 20.38
CA THR A 129 17.49 -7.07 20.11
C THR A 129 16.86 -7.72 18.87
N MET A 130 17.66 -8.03 17.85
CA MET A 130 17.21 -8.80 16.67
C MET A 130 16.70 -10.19 17.06
N GLU A 131 17.44 -10.91 17.90
CA GLU A 131 17.07 -12.24 18.38
C GLU A 131 15.76 -12.20 19.18
N ARG A 132 15.61 -11.22 20.08
CA ARG A 132 14.35 -11.01 20.82
C ARG A 132 13.17 -10.67 19.90
N ALA A 133 13.41 -9.92 18.84
CA ALA A 133 12.35 -9.46 17.94
C ALA A 133 11.84 -10.56 17.02
N VAL A 134 12.75 -11.28 16.35
CA VAL A 134 12.39 -12.20 15.26
C VAL A 134 13.07 -13.57 15.34
N GLY A 135 13.79 -13.86 16.43
CA GLY A 135 14.46 -15.16 16.64
C GLY A 135 15.71 -15.39 15.79
N PHE A 136 16.21 -14.37 15.09
CA PHE A 136 17.44 -14.44 14.31
C PHE A 136 18.60 -13.89 15.13
N SER A 137 19.72 -14.62 15.19
CA SER A 137 20.91 -14.24 15.98
C SER A 137 21.63 -12.99 15.47
N GLY A 138 21.16 -12.37 14.39
CA GLY A 138 21.78 -11.19 13.79
C GLY A 138 23.10 -11.54 13.14
N PHE A 139 24.06 -10.64 13.26
CA PHE A 139 25.39 -10.79 12.66
C PHE A 139 26.49 -10.92 13.72
N ARG A 140 26.22 -11.67 14.81
CA ARG A 140 27.16 -11.86 15.93
C ARG A 140 28.51 -12.42 15.49
N ASP A 141 28.51 -13.27 14.48
CA ASP A 141 29.71 -13.95 13.97
C ASP A 141 30.58 -13.04 13.08
N LEU A 142 30.08 -11.86 12.69
CA LEU A 142 30.86 -10.87 11.95
C LEU A 142 31.72 -10.05 12.91
N ASP A 143 32.90 -9.65 12.43
CA ASP A 143 33.78 -8.74 13.17
C ASP A 143 33.14 -7.36 13.36
N LEU A 144 33.64 -6.60 14.35
CA LEU A 144 33.08 -5.30 14.71
C LEU A 144 33.17 -4.25 13.59
N GLU A 145 34.22 -4.29 12.76
CA GLU A 145 34.38 -3.33 11.66
C GLU A 145 33.36 -3.59 10.56
N THR A 146 33.18 -4.86 10.18
CA THR A 146 32.16 -5.25 9.20
C THR A 146 30.75 -4.91 9.70
N ARG A 147 30.45 -5.15 10.97
CA ARG A 147 29.15 -4.79 11.57
C ARG A 147 28.91 -3.28 11.56
N ALA A 148 29.90 -2.47 11.93
CA ALA A 148 29.78 -1.02 11.91
C ALA A 148 29.54 -0.47 10.48
N ARG A 149 30.24 -1.01 9.48
CA ARG A 149 30.02 -0.64 8.07
C ARG A 149 28.61 -1.00 7.60
N LEU A 150 28.13 -2.19 7.95
CA LEU A 150 26.80 -2.66 7.58
C LEU A 150 25.71 -1.83 8.25
N GLU A 151 25.82 -1.56 9.55
CA GLU A 151 24.91 -0.66 10.24
C GLU A 151 24.87 0.69 9.53
N HIS A 152 25.99 1.41 9.43
CA HIS A 152 25.98 2.79 8.93
C HIS A 152 25.38 2.90 7.53
N PHE A 153 25.63 1.89 6.69
CA PHE A 153 25.02 1.83 5.37
C PHE A 153 23.50 1.60 5.45
N MET A 154 23.06 0.64 6.26
CA MET A 154 21.65 0.29 6.42
C MET A 154 20.85 1.38 7.13
N GLU A 155 21.42 2.05 8.13
CA GLU A 155 20.85 3.20 8.82
C GLU A 155 20.59 4.34 7.84
N ARG A 156 21.61 4.71 7.04
CA ARG A 156 21.47 5.75 6.02
C ARG A 156 20.43 5.39 4.98
N ALA A 157 20.47 4.16 4.47
CA ALA A 157 19.49 3.68 3.50
C ALA A 157 18.07 3.73 4.09
N HIS A 158 17.89 3.23 5.31
CA HIS A 158 16.61 3.22 6.01
C HIS A 158 16.07 4.65 6.21
N PHE A 159 16.91 5.58 6.67
CA PHE A 159 16.53 6.98 6.86
C PHE A 159 16.11 7.66 5.54
N VAL A 160 16.88 7.49 4.46
CA VAL A 160 16.54 8.03 3.13
C VAL A 160 15.21 7.43 2.63
N MET A 161 15.02 6.12 2.82
CA MET A 161 13.78 5.44 2.43
C MET A 161 12.57 5.88 3.24
N ILE A 162 12.72 6.28 4.51
CA ILE A 162 11.61 6.85 5.31
C ILE A 162 11.11 8.14 4.65
N TRP A 163 12.01 9.04 4.25
CA TRP A 163 11.62 10.27 3.56
C TRP A 163 10.95 9.98 2.22
N GLY A 164 11.45 9.01 1.47
CA GLY A 164 10.81 8.51 0.26
C GLY A 164 9.40 7.97 0.53
N MET A 165 9.23 7.21 1.61
CA MET A 165 7.95 6.64 2.02
C MET A 165 6.95 7.74 2.39
N LEU A 166 7.36 8.74 3.17
CA LEU A 166 6.51 9.87 3.52
C LEU A 166 6.08 10.66 2.29
N ALA A 167 7.01 10.91 1.35
CA ALA A 167 6.71 11.60 0.11
C ALA A 167 5.70 10.82 -0.76
N LEU A 168 5.95 9.53 -1.01
CA LEU A 168 5.06 8.70 -1.83
C LEU A 168 3.72 8.45 -1.15
N LEU A 169 3.69 8.27 0.17
CA LEU A 169 2.45 8.14 0.94
C LEU A 169 1.63 9.42 0.87
N GLY A 170 2.29 10.58 1.01
CA GLY A 170 1.65 11.89 0.83
C GLY A 170 1.08 12.07 -0.57
N MET A 171 1.82 11.70 -1.62
CA MET A 171 1.33 11.72 -3.00
C MET A 171 0.14 10.77 -3.19
N HIS A 172 0.19 9.56 -2.63
CA HIS A 172 -0.86 8.57 -2.73
C HIS A 172 -2.17 9.04 -2.09
N ILE A 173 -2.10 9.51 -0.84
CA ILE A 173 -3.25 10.05 -0.10
C ILE A 173 -3.75 11.32 -0.79
N GLY A 174 -2.84 12.24 -1.14
CA GLY A 174 -3.17 13.49 -1.82
C GLY A 174 -3.87 13.26 -3.15
N ALA A 175 -3.43 12.28 -3.94
CA ALA A 175 -4.11 11.88 -5.17
C ALA A 175 -5.53 11.37 -4.87
N ALA A 176 -5.70 10.45 -3.92
CA ALA A 176 -7.02 9.93 -3.56
C ALA A 176 -7.99 11.03 -3.09
N LEU A 177 -7.50 12.01 -2.31
CA LEU A 177 -8.30 13.14 -1.85
C LEU A 177 -8.64 14.11 -2.99
N LYS A 178 -7.67 14.43 -3.86
CA LYS A 178 -7.89 15.26 -5.05
C LYS A 178 -8.95 14.64 -5.95
N HIS A 179 -8.84 13.34 -6.19
CA HIS A 179 -9.78 12.55 -6.97
C HIS A 179 -11.20 12.58 -6.37
N TYR A 180 -11.32 12.43 -5.05
CA TYR A 180 -12.62 12.46 -4.36
C TYR A 180 -13.27 13.86 -4.29
N PHE A 181 -12.49 14.91 -3.97
CA PHE A 181 -13.03 16.25 -3.71
C PHE A 181 -13.08 17.16 -4.95
N ILE A 182 -12.09 17.07 -5.84
CA ILE A 182 -11.94 17.95 -7.01
C ILE A 182 -12.46 17.27 -8.26
N ASP A 183 -11.89 16.10 -8.60
CA ASP A 183 -12.27 15.37 -9.82
C ASP A 183 -13.64 14.67 -9.65
N ARG A 184 -14.12 14.58 -8.39
CA ARG A 184 -15.40 13.98 -7.98
C ARG A 184 -15.59 12.57 -8.53
N ASP A 185 -14.51 11.80 -8.52
CA ASP A 185 -14.56 10.40 -8.89
C ASP A 185 -14.77 9.49 -7.67
N ASP A 186 -14.98 8.21 -7.97
CA ASP A 186 -15.28 7.20 -6.97
C ASP A 186 -14.04 6.40 -6.54
N VAL A 187 -12.81 6.89 -6.79
CA VAL A 187 -11.58 6.14 -6.47
C VAL A 187 -11.52 5.84 -4.97
N LEU A 188 -11.84 6.82 -4.12
CA LEU A 188 -11.89 6.63 -2.66
C LEU A 188 -13.09 5.77 -2.23
N ALA A 189 -14.25 5.95 -2.87
CA ALA A 189 -15.47 5.19 -2.57
C ALA A 189 -15.31 3.69 -2.92
N ARG A 190 -14.45 3.33 -3.87
CA ARG A 190 -14.10 1.93 -4.17
C ARG A 190 -13.30 1.24 -3.06
N MET A 191 -12.62 2.01 -2.21
CA MET A 191 -11.83 1.49 -1.08
C MET A 191 -12.59 1.55 0.25
N ILE A 192 -13.64 2.37 0.36
CA ILE A 192 -14.44 2.54 1.57
C ILE A 192 -15.87 2.07 1.29
N PRO A 193 -16.21 0.80 1.58
CA PRO A 193 -17.48 0.20 1.17
C PRO A 193 -18.73 0.93 1.67
N TRP A 194 -18.65 1.57 2.84
CA TRP A 194 -19.75 2.34 3.43
C TRP A 194 -19.88 3.77 2.89
N LEU A 195 -18.96 4.20 2.03
CA LEU A 195 -19.05 5.49 1.31
C LEU A 195 -19.85 5.35 -0.01
N GLY A 196 -20.56 4.22 -0.20
CA GLY A 196 -21.37 3.90 -1.37
C GLY A 196 -22.37 4.99 -1.76
N ARG A 197 -22.58 5.14 -3.08
CA ARG A 197 -23.23 6.30 -3.72
C ARG A 197 -24.67 6.57 -3.28
N ASP A 198 -24.89 7.82 -2.87
CA ASP A 198 -26.14 8.58 -3.12
C ASP A 198 -25.94 9.68 -4.19
N ARG A 199 -24.82 9.71 -4.93
CA ARG A 199 -24.56 10.79 -5.90
C ARG A 199 -25.06 10.43 -7.32
N PRO A 200 -25.85 11.29 -7.97
CA PRO A 200 -26.35 11.06 -9.33
C PRO A 200 -25.21 10.97 -10.34
N GLU A 201 -25.33 10.05 -11.31
CA GLU A 201 -24.34 9.89 -12.38
C GLU A 201 -24.09 11.25 -13.08
N PRO A 202 -22.82 11.60 -13.38
CA PRO A 202 -22.54 12.79 -14.17
C PRO A 202 -23.19 12.65 -15.56
N ALA A 203 -23.89 13.70 -15.98
CA ALA A 203 -24.75 13.73 -17.18
C ALA A 203 -24.11 13.19 -18.48
N GLY A 204 -22.78 13.18 -18.58
CA GLY A 204 -22.05 12.63 -19.72
C GLY A 204 -22.04 11.09 -19.82
N SER A 205 -22.27 10.38 -18.71
CA SER A 205 -22.33 8.90 -18.68
C SER A 205 -23.56 8.37 -19.41
N ALA A 206 -24.72 8.99 -19.17
CA ALA A 206 -25.99 8.62 -19.79
C ALA A 206 -25.99 8.88 -21.32
N ALA A 207 -25.45 10.03 -21.75
CA ALA A 207 -25.31 10.36 -23.16
C ALA A 207 -24.38 9.40 -23.93
N ARG A 208 -23.37 8.84 -23.25
CA ARG A 208 -22.43 7.88 -23.82
C ARG A 208 -23.02 6.48 -23.95
N LYS A 209 -23.77 6.00 -22.94
CA LYS A 209 -24.56 4.76 -23.05
C LYS A 209 -25.56 4.83 -24.20
N ALA A 210 -26.17 6.00 -24.42
CA ALA A 210 -27.07 6.23 -25.55
C ALA A 210 -26.35 6.18 -26.91
N ARG A 211 -25.12 6.70 -27.01
CA ARG A 211 -24.33 6.64 -28.26
C ARG A 211 -23.82 5.24 -28.59
N THR A 212 -23.36 4.46 -27.62
CA THR A 212 -22.91 3.09 -27.87
C THR A 212 -24.07 2.16 -28.22
N ALA A 213 -25.25 2.35 -27.61
CA ALA A 213 -26.45 1.60 -27.96
C ALA A 213 -26.96 1.88 -29.39
N ASN A 214 -26.70 3.06 -29.94
CA ASN A 214 -27.10 3.44 -31.30
C ASN A 214 -26.09 3.04 -32.38
N ALA A 215 -24.86 2.67 -32.02
CA ALA A 215 -23.83 2.23 -32.97
C ALA A 215 -23.91 0.72 -33.28
N THR A 216 -24.72 -0.03 -32.53
CA THR A 216 -24.93 -1.48 -32.66
C THR A 216 -26.29 -1.84 -33.26
N ARG A 217 -27.00 -0.88 -33.84
CA ARG A 217 -28.24 -1.06 -34.63
C ARG A 217 -27.98 -0.66 -36.07
#